data_AF-T0XSD3-F1
#
_entry.id   AF-T0XSD3-F1
#
_cell.length_a   1.000
_cell.length_b   1.000
_cell.length_c   1.000
_cell.angle_alpha   90.00
_cell.angle_beta   90.00
_cell.angle_gamma   90.00
#
_symmetry.space_group_name_H-M   'P 1'
#
loop_
_entity.id
_entity.type
_entity.pdbx_description
1 polymer ?
#
loop_
_entity_poly.entity_id
_entity_poly.type
_entity_poly.pdbx_seq_one_letter_code
_entity_poly.pdbx_strand_id
1 'polypeptide(L)'
;MRAFDFLGFRFIRKWSEYRKKEVTNVCPSGKAVQKFREKIGNTIPKQLSHLKPMAVAIQQVNAIIRGWYNYYKHTNAAHIFGKLQRFVQWKMAKYYCFIHKIPRVSSREGIYDKIRDYGLISLSGKIQYFRAA
;
A
#
# COMPACT_ATOMS: atom_id res chain seq x y z
N MET A 1 23.81 16.35 4.55
CA MET A 1 22.49 16.62 5.16
C MET A 1 22.19 15.55 6.20
N ARG A 2 21.89 15.91 7.45
CA ARG A 2 21.51 14.95 8.49
C ARG A 2 20.02 14.60 8.35
N ALA A 3 19.74 13.31 8.27
CA ALA A 3 18.39 12.76 8.36
C ALA A 3 18.34 11.78 9.54
N PHE A 4 17.20 11.71 10.23
CA PHE A 4 17.00 10.74 11.30
C PHE A 4 15.62 10.10 11.20
N ASP A 5 15.52 8.88 11.69
CA ASP A 5 14.29 8.11 11.70
C ASP A 5 13.74 8.02 13.14
N PHE A 6 12.49 8.40 13.35
CA PHE A 6 11.80 8.34 14.65
C PHE A 6 10.33 7.95 14.47
N LEU A 7 9.84 7.00 15.27
CA LEU A 7 8.47 6.45 15.20
C LEU A 7 8.01 6.05 13.78
N GLY A 8 8.94 5.56 12.95
CA GLY A 8 8.62 5.18 11.58
C GLY A 8 8.48 6.36 10.60
N PHE A 9 8.82 7.58 11.01
CA PHE A 9 8.99 8.74 10.15
C PHE A 9 10.47 8.99 9.91
N ARG A 10 10.78 9.53 8.73
CA ARG A 10 12.09 10.04 8.35
C ARG A 10 11.99 11.55 8.24
N PHE A 11 12.84 12.24 9.01
CA PHE A 11 12.96 13.69 9.01
C PHE A 11 14.21 14.10 8.23
N ILE A 12 14.05 14.96 7.23
CA ILE A 12 15.14 15.43 6.38
C ILE A 12 15.10 16.95 6.31
N ARG A 13 16.19 17.61 6.71
CA ARG A 13 16.41 19.03 6.42
C ARG A 13 16.92 19.19 5.00
N LYS A 14 16.18 19.94 4.17
CA LYS A 14 16.57 20.23 2.79
C LYS A 14 16.18 21.65 2.40
N TRP A 15 16.91 22.23 1.46
CA TRP A 15 16.51 23.47 0.81
C TRP A 15 15.23 23.27 0.01
N SER A 16 14.29 24.22 0.09
CA SER A 16 13.09 24.25 -0.75
C SER A 16 13.24 25.35 -1.78
N GLU A 17 13.32 24.98 -3.05
CA GLU A 17 13.35 25.96 -4.16
C GLU A 17 12.06 26.79 -4.24
N TYR A 18 10.92 26.19 -3.90
CA TYR A 18 9.62 26.87 -3.87
C TYR A 18 9.53 27.89 -2.73
N ARG A 19 9.94 27.52 -1.51
CA ARG A 19 9.85 28.41 -0.33
C ARG A 19 11.08 29.31 -0.12
N LYS A 20 12.12 29.15 -0.94
CA LYS A 20 13.42 29.85 -0.86
C LYS A 20 14.03 29.83 0.55
N LYS A 21 13.84 28.71 1.28
CA LYS A 21 14.38 28.50 2.63
C LYS A 21 14.58 27.03 2.93
N GLU A 22 15.35 26.72 3.98
CA GLU A 22 15.42 25.36 4.49
C GLU A 22 14.10 24.93 5.14
N VAL A 23 13.66 23.72 4.79
CA VAL A 23 12.44 23.12 5.31
C VAL A 23 12.69 21.73 5.84
N THR A 24 11.84 21.31 6.78
CA THR A 24 11.82 19.92 7.25
C THR A 24 10.84 19.14 6.39
N ASN A 25 11.37 18.18 5.63
CA ASN A 25 10.56 17.21 4.92
C ASN A 25 10.33 15.99 5.80
N VAL A 26 9.07 15.55 5.90
CA VAL A 26 8.67 14.37 6.68
C VAL A 26 8.03 13.36 5.74
N CYS A 27 8.50 12.11 5.79
CA CYS A 27 7.93 10.99 5.07
C CYS A 27 8.04 9.69 5.89
N PRO A 28 7.33 8.61 5.55
CA PRO A 28 7.55 7.29 6.14
C PRO A 28 9.00 6.85 5.98
N SER A 29 9.58 6.29 7.03
CA SER A 29 10.95 5.75 6.98
C SER A 29 11.01 4.49 6.10
N GLY A 30 12.20 4.20 5.57
CA GLY A 30 12.40 2.99 4.77
C GLY A 30 12.02 1.72 5.53
N LYS A 31 12.32 1.67 6.84
CA LYS A 31 11.93 0.56 7.73
C LYS A 31 10.41 0.43 7.84
N ALA A 32 9.66 1.54 7.95
CA ALA A 32 8.21 1.50 8.02
C ALA A 32 7.56 1.01 6.71
N VAL A 33 8.08 1.45 5.56
CA VAL A 33 7.65 0.98 4.24
C VAL A 33 7.91 -0.52 4.08
N GLN A 34 9.08 -1.00 4.53
CA GLN A 34 9.43 -2.41 4.46
C GLN A 34 8.50 -3.27 5.34
N LYS A 35 8.28 -2.87 6.60
CA LYS A 35 7.33 -3.56 7.50
C LYS A 35 5.92 -3.64 6.92
N PHE A 36 5.46 -2.59 6.22
CA PHE A 36 4.17 -2.64 5.53
C PHE A 36 4.14 -3.70 4.43
N ARG A 37 5.17 -3.76 3.58
CA ARG A 37 5.26 -4.75 2.49
C ARG A 37 5.31 -6.17 3.03
N GLU A 38 6.04 -6.40 4.11
CA GLU A 38 6.10 -7.68 4.82
C GLU A 38 4.73 -8.06 5.39
N LYS A 39 4.05 -7.14 6.08
CA LYS A 39 2.72 -7.38 6.63
C LYS A 39 1.71 -7.76 5.56
N ILE A 40 1.71 -7.08 4.41
CA ILE A 40 0.89 -7.47 3.25
C ILE A 40 1.25 -8.87 2.76
N GLY A 41 2.55 -9.15 2.55
CA GLY A 41 3.00 -10.46 2.09
C GLY A 41 2.60 -11.61 3.01
N ASN A 42 2.70 -11.41 4.33
CA ASN A 42 2.35 -12.40 5.35
C ASN A 42 0.83 -12.57 5.49
N THR A 43 0.02 -11.58 5.08
CA THR A 43 -1.44 -11.66 5.10
C THR A 43 -1.97 -12.54 3.95
N ILE A 44 -1.30 -12.51 2.81
CA ILE A 44 -1.69 -13.23 1.57
C ILE A 44 -0.56 -14.12 1.04
N PRO A 45 -0.04 -15.07 1.85
CA PRO A 45 0.96 -16.01 1.40
C PRO A 45 0.33 -17.04 0.44
N LYS A 46 1.13 -17.58 -0.49
CA LYS A 46 0.68 -18.57 -1.48
C LYS A 46 0.02 -19.78 -0.82
N GLN A 47 0.56 -20.25 0.30
CA GLN A 47 0.10 -21.41 1.05
C GLN A 47 -1.36 -21.26 1.51
N LEU A 48 -1.80 -20.03 1.80
CA LEU A 48 -3.18 -19.77 2.22
C LEU A 48 -4.15 -19.61 1.05
N SER A 49 -3.70 -19.62 -0.21
CA SER A 49 -4.58 -19.41 -1.37
C SER A 49 -5.66 -20.49 -1.54
N HIS A 50 -5.42 -21.71 -1.05
CA HIS A 50 -6.41 -22.78 -1.08
C HIS A 50 -7.44 -22.72 0.06
N LEU A 51 -7.14 -21.98 1.13
CA LEU A 51 -7.94 -21.95 2.36
C LEU A 51 -8.64 -20.61 2.59
N LYS A 52 -8.10 -19.52 2.03
CA LYS A 52 -8.58 -18.17 2.25
C LYS A 52 -9.20 -17.61 0.95
N PRO A 53 -10.52 -17.36 0.94
CA PRO A 53 -11.19 -16.74 -0.21
C PRO A 53 -10.68 -15.33 -0.49
N MET A 54 -10.81 -14.90 -1.74
CA MET A 54 -10.37 -13.58 -2.20
C MET A 54 -10.99 -12.43 -1.41
N ALA A 55 -12.29 -12.52 -1.09
CA ALA A 55 -13.00 -11.49 -0.32
C ALA A 55 -12.39 -11.28 1.09
N VAL A 56 -12.05 -12.37 1.79
CA VAL A 56 -11.42 -12.33 3.12
C VAL A 56 -10.02 -11.71 3.03
N ALA A 57 -9.24 -12.10 2.02
CA ALA A 57 -7.93 -11.51 1.77
C ALA A 57 -8.00 -10.00 1.51
N ILE A 58 -8.96 -9.55 0.70
CA ILE A 58 -9.21 -8.13 0.41
C ILE A 58 -9.55 -7.36 1.68
N GLN A 59 -10.45 -7.89 2.52
CA GLN A 59 -10.83 -7.23 3.78
C GLN A 59 -9.63 -7.02 4.71
N GLN A 60 -8.79 -8.06 4.89
CA GLN A 60 -7.61 -7.98 5.74
C GLN A 60 -6.57 -6.99 5.18
N VAL A 61 -6.32 -7.04 3.88
CA VAL A 61 -5.40 -6.12 3.21
C VAL A 61 -5.91 -4.67 3.27
N ASN A 62 -7.21 -4.45 3.08
CA ASN A 62 -7.84 -3.15 3.21
C ASN A 62 -7.71 -2.57 4.63
N ALA A 63 -7.86 -3.40 5.67
CA ALA A 63 -7.65 -2.94 7.05
C ALA A 63 -6.21 -2.44 7.28
N ILE A 64 -5.22 -3.17 6.76
CA ILE A 64 -3.80 -2.77 6.83
C ILE A 64 -3.55 -1.47 6.07
N ILE A 65 -4.08 -1.35 4.85
CA ILE A 65 -3.99 -0.16 4.01
C ILE A 65 -4.57 1.07 4.73
N ARG A 66 -5.78 0.93 5.28
CA ARG A 66 -6.48 2.02 5.99
C ARG A 66 -5.68 2.51 7.19
N GLY A 67 -5.17 1.60 8.02
CA GLY A 67 -4.36 1.95 9.18
C GLY A 67 -3.08 2.67 8.78
N TRP A 68 -2.37 2.14 7.79
CA TRP A 68 -1.11 2.73 7.31
C TRP A 68 -1.32 4.10 6.66
N TYR A 69 -2.36 4.24 5.84
CA TYR A 69 -2.74 5.52 5.24
C TYR A 69 -3.07 6.56 6.30
N ASN A 70 -3.96 6.23 7.24
CA ASN A 70 -4.36 7.17 8.30
C ASN A 70 -3.17 7.66 9.12
N TYR A 71 -2.20 6.78 9.38
CA TYR A 71 -1.00 7.11 10.14
C TYR A 71 -0.04 8.02 9.35
N TYR A 72 0.07 7.88 8.04
CA TYR A 72 1.04 8.63 7.23
C TYR A 72 0.45 9.71 6.32
N LYS A 73 -0.88 9.90 6.27
CA LYS A 73 -1.57 10.82 5.33
C LYS A 73 -1.13 12.29 5.43
N HIS A 74 -0.62 12.71 6.58
CA HIS A 74 -0.17 14.07 6.84
C HIS A 74 1.29 14.32 6.42
N THR A 75 1.94 13.36 5.76
CA THR A 75 3.35 13.44 5.34
C THR A 75 3.51 13.71 3.85
N ASN A 76 4.70 14.17 3.44
CA ASN A 76 5.04 14.43 2.04
C ASN A 76 5.43 13.13 1.30
N ALA A 77 4.50 12.18 1.25
CA ALA A 77 4.77 10.79 0.87
C ALA A 77 3.94 10.29 -0.31
N ALA A 78 3.33 11.17 -1.11
CA ALA A 78 2.49 10.79 -2.27
C ALA A 78 3.20 9.78 -3.20
N HIS A 79 4.49 9.99 -3.47
CA HIS A 79 5.30 9.07 -4.28
C HIS A 79 5.47 7.68 -3.63
N ILE A 80 5.57 7.61 -2.30
CA ILE A 80 5.64 6.35 -1.55
C ILE A 80 4.30 5.62 -1.61
N PHE A 81 3.19 6.34 -1.40
CA PHE A 81 1.85 5.79 -1.54
C PHE A 81 1.62 5.19 -2.94
N GLY A 82 2.03 5.89 -4.00
CA GLY A 82 1.94 5.37 -5.37
C GLY A 82 2.80 4.13 -5.64
N LYS A 83 3.98 4.01 -4.99
CA LYS A 83 4.81 2.79 -5.08
C LYS A 83 4.16 1.63 -4.31
N LEU A 84 3.63 1.88 -3.11
CA LEU A 84 2.95 0.88 -2.31
C LEU A 84 1.65 0.41 -2.95
N GLN A 85 0.88 1.31 -3.59
CA GLN A 85 -0.32 0.96 -4.34
C GLN A 85 -0.01 -0.09 -5.41
N ARG A 86 1.00 0.18 -6.25
CA ARG A 86 1.43 -0.76 -7.31
C ARG A 86 1.88 -2.09 -6.73
N PHE A 87 2.63 -2.06 -5.63
CA PHE A 87 3.05 -3.29 -4.94
C PHE A 87 1.86 -4.11 -4.44
N VAL A 88 0.90 -3.49 -3.76
CA VAL A 88 -0.30 -4.16 -3.24
C VAL A 88 -1.14 -4.72 -4.37
N GLN A 89 -1.40 -3.93 -5.42
CA GLN A 89 -2.16 -4.38 -6.59
C GLN A 89 -1.52 -5.61 -7.24
N TRP A 90 -0.20 -5.57 -7.46
CA TRP A 90 0.52 -6.72 -8.01
C TRP A 90 0.46 -7.95 -7.09
N LYS A 91 0.61 -7.76 -5.78
CA LYS A 91 0.51 -8.87 -4.81
C LYS A 91 -0.90 -9.49 -4.79
N MET A 92 -1.95 -8.67 -4.78
CA MET A 92 -3.32 -9.15 -4.84
C MET A 92 -3.64 -9.84 -6.17
N ALA A 93 -3.10 -9.35 -7.29
CA ALA A 93 -3.26 -9.99 -8.59
C ALA A 93 -2.60 -11.36 -8.62
N LYS A 94 -1.39 -11.45 -8.08
CA LYS A 94 -0.69 -12.73 -7.94
C LYS A 94 -1.46 -13.70 -7.03
N TYR A 95 -2.04 -13.21 -5.95
CA TYR A 95 -2.86 -14.02 -5.05
C TYR A 95 -4.15 -14.52 -5.71
N TYR A 96 -4.83 -13.64 -6.47
CA TYR A 96 -5.98 -14.02 -7.30
C TYR A 96 -5.61 -15.14 -8.29
N CYS A 97 -4.48 -15.00 -9.01
CA CYS A 97 -3.99 -16.05 -9.89
C CYS A 97 -3.75 -17.38 -9.15
N PHE A 98 -3.25 -17.35 -7.92
CA PHE A 98 -3.06 -18.58 -7.13
C PHE A 98 -4.38 -19.25 -6.76
N ILE A 99 -5.38 -18.48 -6.34
CA ILE A 99 -6.73 -19.01 -6.04
C ILE A 99 -7.35 -19.64 -7.29
N HIS A 100 -7.26 -18.95 -8.42
CA HIS A 100 -7.91 -19.33 -9.67
C HIS A 100 -7.04 -20.20 -10.60
N LYS A 101 -5.87 -20.66 -10.13
CA LYS A 101 -4.91 -21.48 -10.90
C LYS A 101 -4.50 -20.86 -12.25
N ILE A 102 -4.43 -19.54 -12.33
CA ILE A 102 -3.98 -18.80 -13.51
C ILE A 102 -2.44 -18.75 -13.49
N PRO A 103 -1.76 -19.07 -14.60
CA PRO A 103 -0.30 -19.24 -14.60
C PRO A 103 0.49 -17.94 -14.39
N ARG A 104 -0.08 -16.79 -14.78
CA ARG A 104 0.61 -15.49 -14.69
C ARG A 104 -0.36 -14.34 -14.47
N VAL A 105 0.16 -13.25 -13.91
CA VAL A 105 -0.57 -11.98 -13.88
C VAL A 105 -0.54 -11.37 -15.27
N SER A 106 -1.71 -11.13 -15.85
CA SER A 106 -1.90 -10.53 -17.17
C SER A 106 -2.81 -9.31 -17.06
N SER A 107 -2.32 -8.16 -17.55
CA SER A 107 -3.13 -6.94 -17.61
C SER A 107 -4.23 -7.03 -18.66
N ARG A 108 -4.03 -7.82 -19.73
CA ARG A 108 -5.00 -7.99 -20.83
C ARG A 108 -6.24 -8.77 -20.38
N GLU A 109 -6.10 -9.61 -19.36
CA GLU A 109 -7.18 -10.43 -18.80
C GLU A 109 -8.01 -9.68 -17.74
N GLY A 110 -7.78 -8.37 -17.55
CA GLY A 110 -8.57 -7.55 -16.62
C GLY A 110 -8.40 -7.94 -15.15
N ILE A 111 -7.32 -8.64 -14.78
CA ILE A 111 -7.11 -9.14 -13.40
C ILE A 111 -7.10 -7.98 -12.39
N TYR A 112 -6.52 -6.84 -12.75
CA TYR A 112 -6.51 -5.66 -11.90
C TYR A 112 -7.91 -5.06 -11.70
N ASP A 113 -8.77 -5.15 -12.70
CA ASP A 113 -10.16 -4.70 -12.59
C ASP A 113 -10.96 -5.65 -11.70
N LYS A 114 -10.78 -6.97 -11.85
CA LYS A 114 -11.38 -7.96 -10.93
C LYS A 114 -11.05 -7.69 -9.48
N ILE A 115 -9.79 -7.39 -9.15
CA ILE A 115 -9.38 -7.07 -7.77
C ILE A 115 -10.03 -5.77 -7.29
N ARG A 116 -10.22 -4.79 -8.18
CA ARG A 116 -10.94 -3.55 -7.87
C ARG A 116 -12.41 -3.83 -7.62
N ASP A 117 -13.03 -4.72 -8.39
CA ASP A 117 -14.42 -5.16 -8.22
C ASP A 117 -14.63 -5.86 -6.88
N TYR A 118 -13.64 -6.62 -6.40
CA TYR A 118 -13.64 -7.14 -5.02
C TYR A 118 -13.53 -6.07 -3.93
N GLY A 119 -13.27 -4.80 -4.30
CA GLY A 119 -13.24 -3.67 -3.37
C GLY A 119 -11.86 -3.34 -2.79
N LEU A 120 -10.75 -3.63 -3.48
CA LEU A 120 -9.43 -3.19 -3.05
C LEU A 120 -9.34 -1.66 -3.01
N ILE A 121 -8.98 -1.10 -1.84
CA ILE A 121 -8.86 0.36 -1.67
C ILE A 121 -7.59 0.90 -2.33
N SER A 122 -7.70 2.11 -2.87
CA SER A 122 -6.56 2.87 -3.37
C SER A 122 -5.84 3.66 -2.27
N LEU A 123 -4.52 3.49 -2.19
CA LEU A 123 -3.60 4.31 -1.40
C LEU A 123 -3.29 5.67 -2.06
N SER A 124 -3.64 5.87 -3.34
CA SER A 124 -3.21 7.01 -4.15
C SER A 124 -4.22 8.17 -4.23
N GLY A 125 -5.10 8.32 -3.25
CA GLY A 125 -6.09 9.40 -3.16
C GLY A 125 -6.55 9.62 -1.72
N LYS A 126 -7.46 10.59 -1.48
CA LYS A 126 -8.23 10.62 -0.22
C LYS A 126 -9.04 9.32 -0.15
N ILE A 127 -8.71 8.41 0.77
CA ILE A 127 -9.52 7.20 1.00
C ILE A 127 -10.93 7.65 1.40
N GLN A 128 -11.91 7.37 0.55
CA GLN A 128 -13.32 7.55 0.87
C GLN A 128 -13.79 6.34 1.70
N TYR A 129 -14.43 6.61 2.84
CA TYR A 129 -15.05 5.57 3.63
C TYR A 129 -16.41 5.27 3.01
N PHE A 130 -16.65 4.03 2.59
CA PHE A 130 -18.02 3.55 2.45
C PHE A 130 -18.62 3.57 3.85
N ARG A 131 -19.55 4.50 4.10
CA ARG A 131 -20.38 4.47 5.29
C ARG A 131 -21.19 3.18 5.21
N ALA A 132 -21.04 2.28 6.18
CA ALA A 132 -22.01 1.23 6.38
C ALA A 132 -23.34 1.94 6.71
N ALA A 133 -24.37 1.66 5.92
CA ALA A 133 -25.74 2.07 6.19
C ALA A 133 -26.29 1.27 7.38
#